data_AF-A0A415EXT4-F1
#
_entry.id   AF-A0A415EXT4-F1
#
_cell.length_a   1.000
_cell.length_b   1.000
_cell.length_c   1.000
_cell.angle_alpha   90.00
_cell.angle_beta   90.00
_cell.angle_gamma   90.00
#
_symmetry.space_group_name_H-M   'P 1'
#
loop_
_entity.id
_entity.type
_entity.pdbx_description
1 polymer ?
#
loop_
_entity_poly.entity_id
_entity_poly.type
_entity_poly.pdbx_seq_one_letter_code
_entity_poly.pdbx_strand_id
1 'polypeptide(L)'
;MKIKSSLLRLLKSILVDKRSLADVCEKYPYLSFDIFDTLITRKCGSPGKIYSLVEQVYNGSQNSSIKGFVKARMNAEKIVRQNSSKEEVTLDEIYDFIEPIYGKERSSQLKEIEISVELEQCVGIEQNILVYNNLAKNPAKKVFVTSDMYLPMSVIVKILKKNGVVTPAKLYVSSEEQLTKRKGTLYKKLLQENHICKHKLLHIGDNVKSDYFRARLNGVHAFLIV
;
A
#
# COMPACT_ATOMS: atom_id res chain seq x y z
N MET A 1 -19.51 -2.30 14.53
CA MET A 1 -18.65 -1.77 13.45
C MET A 1 -18.66 -0.24 13.35
N LYS A 2 -19.81 0.46 13.49
CA LYS A 2 -19.92 1.94 13.39
C LYS A 2 -19.16 2.74 14.47
N ILE A 3 -19.08 2.26 15.71
CA ILE A 3 -18.40 2.96 16.82
C ILE A 3 -16.88 3.03 16.59
N LYS A 4 -16.24 1.94 16.15
CA LYS A 4 -14.81 1.93 15.81
C LYS A 4 -14.47 2.88 14.66
N SER A 5 -15.32 3.00 13.64
CA SER A 5 -15.07 3.91 12.51
C SER A 5 -15.34 5.39 12.87
N SER A 6 -16.27 5.67 13.78
CA SER A 6 -16.49 7.01 14.32
C SER A 6 -15.32 7.46 15.21
N LEU A 7 -14.85 6.58 16.11
CA LEU A 7 -13.68 6.84 16.95
C LEU A 7 -12.42 7.06 16.11
N LEU A 8 -12.19 6.23 15.08
CA LEU A 8 -11.03 6.39 14.19
C LEU A 8 -11.06 7.72 13.43
N ARG A 9 -12.25 8.17 12.98
CA ARG A 9 -12.40 9.49 12.33
C ARG A 9 -12.12 10.64 13.29
N LEU A 10 -12.65 10.58 14.51
CA LEU A 10 -12.36 11.56 15.55
C LEU A 10 -10.85 11.60 15.85
N LEU A 11 -10.23 10.42 15.99
CA LEU A 11 -8.81 10.30 16.29
C LEU A 11 -7.95 10.83 15.12
N LYS A 12 -8.32 10.54 13.86
CA LYS A 12 -7.70 11.18 12.68
C LYS A 12 -7.80 12.70 12.80
N SER A 13 -9.00 13.26 13.02
CA SER A 13 -9.22 14.72 13.09
C SER A 13 -8.40 15.43 14.17
N ILE A 14 -8.11 14.77 15.30
CA ILE A 14 -7.30 15.31 16.39
C ILE A 14 -5.80 15.26 16.03
N LEU A 15 -5.37 14.22 15.31
CA LEU A 15 -3.97 14.01 14.94
C LEU A 15 -3.55 14.77 13.68
N VAL A 16 -4.49 15.32 12.89
CA VAL A 16 -4.17 16.10 11.69
C VAL A 16 -3.32 17.30 12.06
N ASP A 17 -2.14 17.37 11.46
CA ASP A 17 -1.32 18.57 11.52
C ASP A 17 -1.91 19.62 10.57
N LYS A 18 -2.17 20.83 11.09
CA LYS A 18 -2.79 21.92 10.32
C LYS A 18 -1.84 22.58 9.32
N ARG A 19 -0.54 22.30 9.39
CA ARG A 19 0.45 22.81 8.44
C ARG A 19 0.32 22.11 7.10
N SER A 20 0.71 22.78 6.02
CA SER A 20 0.74 22.13 4.72
C SER A 20 1.76 21.00 4.70
N LEU A 21 1.47 19.95 3.92
CA LEU A 21 2.40 18.81 3.74
C LEU A 21 3.78 19.29 3.26
N ALA A 22 3.81 20.26 2.33
CA ALA A 22 5.04 20.83 1.81
C ALA A 22 5.89 21.48 2.92
N ASP A 23 5.28 22.32 3.76
CA ASP A 23 5.98 23.04 4.84
C ASP A 23 6.58 22.09 5.89
N VAL A 24 5.89 20.98 6.17
CA VAL A 24 6.41 19.97 7.11
C VAL A 24 7.56 19.20 6.46
N CYS A 25 7.40 18.76 5.21
CA CYS A 25 8.43 18.05 4.46
C CYS A 25 9.72 18.88 4.25
N GLU A 26 9.61 20.21 4.18
CA GLU A 26 10.80 21.05 3.98
C GLU A 26 11.85 20.91 5.09
N LYS A 27 11.41 20.60 6.31
CA LYS A 27 12.27 20.50 7.50
C LYS A 27 13.08 19.21 7.57
N TYR A 28 12.84 18.27 6.66
CA TYR A 28 13.46 16.95 6.69
C TYR A 28 14.29 16.69 5.43
N PRO A 29 15.54 16.19 5.60
CA PRO A 29 16.35 15.75 4.47
C PRO A 29 15.92 14.38 3.94
N TYR A 30 15.29 13.54 4.77
CA TYR A 30 14.81 12.22 4.38
C TYR A 30 13.29 12.14 4.53
N LEU A 31 12.64 11.63 3.49
CA LEU A 31 11.18 11.52 3.42
C LEU A 31 10.81 10.11 3.00
N SER A 32 9.73 9.57 3.55
CA SER A 32 9.15 8.29 3.13
C SER A 32 7.66 8.43 2.98
N PHE A 33 7.11 8.06 1.82
CA PHE A 33 5.68 8.11 1.55
C PHE A 33 5.07 6.71 1.54
N ASP A 34 3.87 6.57 2.09
CA ASP A 34 3.00 5.46 1.76
C ASP A 34 2.44 5.58 0.33
N ILE A 35 1.91 4.48 -0.20
CA ILE A 35 1.33 4.41 -1.54
C ILE A 35 -0.18 4.58 -1.48
N PHE A 36 -0.89 3.61 -0.89
CA PHE A 36 -2.34 3.53 -1.00
C PHE A 36 -3.02 4.51 -0.04
N ASP A 37 -4.05 5.18 -0.51
CA ASP A 37 -4.75 6.29 0.16
C ASP A 37 -3.81 7.44 0.59
N THR A 38 -2.60 7.49 0.01
CA THR A 38 -1.57 8.52 0.23
C THR A 38 -1.13 9.16 -1.09
N LEU A 39 -0.48 8.39 -1.98
CA LEU A 39 -0.13 8.85 -3.33
C LEU A 39 -1.14 8.37 -4.37
N ILE A 40 -1.69 7.17 -4.15
CA ILE A 40 -2.59 6.47 -5.05
C ILE A 40 -3.84 6.11 -4.26
N THR A 41 -5.02 6.30 -4.84
CA THR A 41 -6.27 5.74 -4.29
C THR A 41 -6.93 4.81 -5.30
N ARG A 42 -7.94 4.08 -4.87
CA ARG A 42 -8.75 3.22 -5.73
C ARG A 42 -10.06 3.91 -6.05
N LYS A 43 -10.35 4.13 -7.33
CA LYS A 43 -11.63 4.74 -7.77
C LYS A 43 -12.85 3.90 -7.35
N CYS A 44 -12.68 2.59 -7.18
CA CYS A 44 -13.71 1.68 -6.66
C CYS A 44 -13.88 1.69 -5.12
N GLY A 45 -13.07 2.49 -4.40
CA GLY A 45 -13.21 2.80 -2.98
C GLY A 45 -12.73 1.73 -1.98
N SER A 46 -12.61 0.45 -2.36
CA SER A 46 -12.07 -0.58 -1.46
C SER A 46 -11.48 -1.80 -2.18
N PRO A 47 -10.57 -2.55 -1.55
CA PRO A 47 -10.07 -3.83 -2.08
C PRO A 47 -11.19 -4.85 -2.35
N GLY A 48 -12.24 -4.91 -1.51
CA GLY A 48 -13.37 -5.81 -1.75
C GLY A 48 -14.10 -5.55 -3.08
N LYS A 49 -14.08 -4.29 -3.56
CA LYS A 49 -14.62 -3.94 -4.88
C LYS A 49 -13.69 -4.31 -6.03
N ILE A 50 -12.37 -4.31 -5.84
CA ILE A 50 -11.43 -4.92 -6.79
C ILE A 50 -11.82 -6.38 -7.04
N TYR A 51 -11.99 -7.17 -5.98
CA TYR A 51 -12.34 -8.59 -6.14
C TYR A 51 -13.71 -8.81 -6.80
N SER A 52 -14.66 -7.90 -6.56
CA SER A 52 -15.98 -7.94 -7.23
C SER A 52 -15.84 -7.69 -8.74
N LEU A 53 -14.98 -6.75 -9.13
CA LEU A 53 -14.67 -6.47 -10.53
C LEU A 53 -13.92 -7.64 -11.19
N VAL A 54 -13.02 -8.31 -10.47
CA VAL A 54 -12.33 -9.52 -10.97
C VAL A 54 -13.35 -10.60 -11.33
N GLU A 55 -14.29 -10.90 -10.43
CA GLU A 55 -15.35 -11.87 -10.68
C GLU A 55 -16.24 -11.47 -11.88
N GLN A 56 -16.57 -10.19 -12.00
CA GLN A 56 -17.35 -9.66 -13.13
C GLN A 56 -16.59 -9.81 -14.46
N VAL A 57 -15.32 -9.42 -14.51
CA VAL A 57 -14.48 -9.49 -15.72
C VAL A 57 -14.26 -10.94 -16.14
N TYR A 58 -14.00 -11.84 -15.20
CA TYR A 58 -13.88 -13.27 -15.48
C TYR A 58 -15.19 -13.81 -16.08
N ASN A 59 -16.32 -13.57 -15.42
CA ASN A 59 -17.62 -14.08 -15.88
C ASN A 59 -18.09 -13.49 -17.21
N GLY A 60 -17.67 -12.27 -17.55
CA GLY A 60 -18.00 -11.64 -18.83
C GLY A 60 -17.17 -12.14 -20.02
N SER A 61 -16.06 -12.84 -19.77
CA SER A 61 -15.12 -13.30 -20.81
C SER A 61 -15.06 -14.82 -20.96
N GLN A 62 -15.78 -15.57 -20.12
CA GLN A 62 -15.66 -17.03 -20.03
C GLN A 62 -17.01 -17.72 -20.15
N ASN A 63 -17.01 -18.93 -20.71
CA ASN A 63 -18.22 -19.76 -20.85
C ASN A 63 -18.67 -20.38 -19.51
N SER A 64 -17.78 -20.51 -18.54
CA SER A 64 -18.05 -21.11 -17.23
C SER A 64 -17.89 -20.07 -16.11
N SER A 65 -19.00 -19.45 -15.71
CA SER A 65 -19.01 -18.46 -14.63
C SER A 65 -18.61 -19.03 -13.27
N ILE A 66 -17.98 -18.22 -12.44
CA ILE A 66 -17.71 -18.46 -11.02
C ILE A 66 -18.64 -17.66 -10.13
N LYS A 67 -18.82 -18.13 -8.89
CA LYS A 67 -19.54 -17.42 -7.83
C LYS A 67 -18.75 -17.48 -6.53
N GLY A 68 -18.88 -16.43 -5.72
CA GLY A 68 -18.30 -16.38 -4.37
C GLY A 68 -16.81 -16.08 -4.34
N PHE A 69 -16.23 -15.62 -5.45
CA PHE A 69 -14.79 -15.33 -5.57
C PHE A 69 -14.34 -14.30 -4.54
N VAL A 70 -15.10 -13.23 -4.33
CA VAL A 70 -14.76 -12.18 -3.34
C VAL A 70 -14.49 -12.78 -1.96
N LYS A 71 -15.38 -13.68 -1.50
CA LYS A 71 -15.24 -14.31 -0.17
C LYS A 71 -14.06 -15.28 -0.14
N ALA A 72 -13.89 -16.09 -1.18
CA ALA A 72 -12.77 -17.02 -1.29
C ALA A 72 -11.42 -16.28 -1.26
N ARG A 73 -11.28 -15.23 -2.08
CA ARG A 73 -10.08 -14.40 -2.19
C ARG A 73 -9.72 -13.65 -0.90
N MET A 74 -10.72 -13.07 -0.21
CA MET A 74 -10.50 -12.40 1.07
C MET A 74 -10.10 -13.39 2.18
N ASN A 75 -10.72 -14.58 2.18
CA ASN A 75 -10.39 -15.62 3.14
C ASN A 75 -8.99 -16.20 2.90
N ALA A 76 -8.60 -16.40 1.65
CA ALA A 76 -7.27 -16.87 1.27
C ALA A 76 -6.19 -15.96 1.87
N GLU A 77 -6.23 -14.65 1.62
CA GLU A 77 -5.26 -13.72 2.20
C GLU A 77 -5.23 -13.77 3.72
N LYS A 78 -6.40 -13.80 4.36
CA LYS A 78 -6.48 -13.87 5.83
C LYS A 78 -5.81 -15.15 6.35
N ILE A 79 -6.13 -16.31 5.77
CA ILE A 79 -5.64 -17.61 6.22
C ILE A 79 -4.13 -17.73 5.97
N VAL A 80 -3.68 -17.39 4.75
CA VAL A 80 -2.26 -17.42 4.40
C VAL A 80 -1.47 -16.50 5.33
N ARG A 81 -1.96 -15.27 5.59
CA ARG A 81 -1.29 -14.33 6.50
C ARG A 81 -1.29 -14.79 7.95
N GLN A 82 -2.30 -15.54 8.39
CA GLN A 82 -2.37 -16.09 9.76
C GLN A 82 -1.42 -17.27 9.96
N ASN A 83 -1.18 -18.06 8.91
CA ASN A 83 -0.34 -19.26 8.97
C ASN A 83 1.11 -19.04 8.51
N SER A 84 1.40 -17.87 7.92
CA SER A 84 2.76 -17.52 7.48
C SER A 84 3.63 -17.10 8.66
N SER A 85 4.90 -17.54 8.64
CA SER A 85 5.94 -17.01 9.52
C SER A 85 6.46 -15.64 9.07
N LYS A 86 6.14 -15.23 7.85
CA LYS A 86 6.50 -13.93 7.26
C LYS A 86 5.58 -12.83 7.77
N GLU A 87 6.04 -11.58 7.72
CA GLU A 87 5.19 -10.45 8.14
C GLU A 87 4.13 -10.05 7.10
N GLU A 88 4.38 -10.36 5.83
CA GLU A 88 3.47 -10.14 4.71
C GLU A 88 3.43 -11.36 3.79
N VAL A 89 2.30 -11.51 3.10
CA VAL A 89 2.06 -12.54 2.09
C VAL A 89 2.20 -11.99 0.67
N THR A 90 2.54 -12.83 -0.29
CA THR A 90 2.57 -12.45 -1.72
C THR A 90 1.25 -12.74 -2.40
N LEU A 91 1.01 -12.09 -3.55
CA LEU A 91 -0.11 -12.43 -4.42
C LEU A 91 -0.06 -13.90 -4.85
N ASP A 92 1.12 -14.43 -5.14
CA ASP A 92 1.28 -15.82 -5.55
C ASP A 92 0.86 -16.78 -4.43
N GLU A 93 1.31 -16.57 -3.19
CA GLU A 93 0.90 -17.42 -2.05
C GLU A 93 -0.62 -17.40 -1.81
N ILE A 94 -1.26 -16.26 -2.07
CA ILE A 94 -2.71 -16.15 -2.00
C ILE A 94 -3.37 -16.98 -3.11
N TYR A 95 -2.83 -16.92 -4.33
CA TYR A 95 -3.40 -17.62 -5.47
C TYR A 95 -3.10 -19.13 -5.47
N ASP A 96 -1.98 -19.55 -4.89
CA ASP A 96 -1.68 -20.95 -4.62
C ASP A 96 -2.72 -21.54 -3.64
N PHE A 97 -3.19 -20.75 -2.68
CA PHE A 97 -4.24 -21.19 -1.74
C PHE A 97 -5.62 -21.34 -2.39
N ILE A 98 -5.95 -20.52 -3.41
CA ILE A 98 -7.25 -20.64 -4.10
C ILE A 98 -7.23 -21.69 -5.22
N GLU A 99 -6.05 -22.12 -5.67
CA GLU A 99 -5.89 -23.08 -6.77
C GLU A 99 -6.71 -24.36 -6.58
N PRO A 100 -6.75 -25.02 -5.41
CA PRO A 100 -7.56 -26.22 -5.20
C PRO A 100 -9.07 -26.00 -5.39
N ILE A 101 -9.56 -24.76 -5.27
CA ILE A 101 -10.98 -24.42 -5.39
C ILE A 101 -11.35 -24.19 -6.87
N TYR A 102 -10.48 -23.50 -7.61
CA TYR A 102 -10.80 -23.01 -8.95
C TYR A 102 -10.10 -23.77 -10.07
N GLY A 103 -9.05 -24.53 -9.75
CA GLY A 103 -8.12 -25.13 -10.71
C GLY A 103 -6.99 -24.16 -11.10
N LYS A 104 -5.85 -24.71 -11.50
CA LYS A 104 -4.62 -23.98 -11.81
C LYS A 104 -4.79 -22.92 -12.90
N GLU A 105 -5.38 -23.31 -14.04
CA GLU A 105 -5.57 -22.42 -15.18
C GLU A 105 -6.47 -21.23 -14.82
N ARG A 106 -7.63 -21.51 -14.23
CA ARG A 106 -8.58 -20.49 -13.79
C ARG A 106 -8.00 -19.57 -12.73
N SER A 107 -7.25 -20.11 -11.77
CA SER A 107 -6.60 -19.30 -10.73
C SER A 107 -5.56 -18.37 -11.33
N SER A 108 -4.77 -18.86 -12.29
CA SER A 108 -3.81 -18.05 -13.03
C SER A 108 -4.50 -16.90 -13.77
N GLN A 109 -5.61 -17.18 -14.48
CA GLN A 109 -6.41 -16.15 -15.16
C GLN A 109 -6.97 -15.12 -14.16
N LEU A 110 -7.53 -15.57 -13.04
CA LEU A 110 -8.04 -14.68 -11.99
C LEU A 110 -6.95 -13.79 -11.40
N LYS A 111 -5.70 -14.27 -11.32
CA LYS A 111 -4.55 -13.48 -10.84
C LYS A 111 -4.23 -12.34 -11.80
N GLU A 112 -4.14 -12.66 -13.08
CA GLU A 112 -3.88 -11.66 -14.12
C GLU A 112 -5.02 -10.64 -14.22
N ILE A 113 -6.26 -11.07 -14.06
CA ILE A 113 -7.41 -10.15 -13.98
C ILE A 113 -7.30 -9.26 -12.73
N GLU A 114 -6.92 -9.78 -11.56
CA GLU A 114 -6.73 -8.95 -10.36
C GLU A 114 -5.65 -7.88 -10.57
N ILE A 115 -4.52 -8.24 -11.19
CA ILE A 115 -3.46 -7.29 -11.54
C ILE A 115 -3.98 -6.23 -12.52
N SER A 116 -4.69 -6.64 -13.57
CA SER A 116 -5.29 -5.75 -14.56
C SER A 116 -6.28 -4.76 -13.94
N VAL A 117 -7.18 -5.27 -13.09
CA VAL A 117 -8.16 -4.45 -12.37
C VAL A 117 -7.47 -3.49 -11.41
N GLU A 118 -6.47 -3.91 -10.64
CA GLU A 118 -5.70 -3.00 -9.78
C GLU A 118 -5.03 -1.88 -10.60
N LEU A 119 -4.42 -2.21 -11.74
CA LEU A 119 -3.83 -1.22 -12.64
C LEU A 119 -4.88 -0.23 -13.18
N GLU A 120 -6.09 -0.68 -13.48
CA GLU A 120 -7.16 0.15 -14.03
C GLU A 120 -7.83 1.03 -12.97
N GLN A 121 -7.98 0.52 -11.75
CA GLN A 121 -8.72 1.15 -10.66
C GLN A 121 -7.84 2.08 -9.80
N CYS A 122 -6.52 1.88 -9.81
CA CYS A 122 -5.58 2.76 -9.12
C CYS A 122 -5.37 4.08 -9.88
N VAL A 123 -5.69 5.19 -9.21
CA VAL A 123 -5.57 6.56 -9.70
C VAL A 123 -4.77 7.42 -8.72
N GLY A 124 -4.02 8.39 -9.22
CA GLY A 124 -3.20 9.28 -8.42
C GLY A 124 -4.00 10.32 -7.62
N ILE A 125 -3.55 10.61 -6.41
CA ILE A 125 -4.00 11.78 -5.64
C ILE A 125 -3.13 12.96 -6.06
N GLU A 126 -3.62 13.74 -7.01
CA GLU A 126 -2.84 14.74 -7.75
C GLU A 126 -2.05 15.71 -6.84
N GLN A 127 -2.68 16.24 -5.80
CA GLN A 127 -2.04 17.17 -4.86
C GLN A 127 -0.85 16.54 -4.12
N ASN A 128 -1.00 15.28 -3.68
CA ASN A 128 0.06 14.57 -2.96
C ASN A 128 1.19 14.17 -3.90
N ILE A 129 0.86 13.75 -5.13
CA ILE A 129 1.85 13.43 -6.16
C ILE A 129 2.65 14.67 -6.56
N LEU A 130 2.02 15.84 -6.67
CA LEU A 130 2.72 17.10 -6.96
C LEU A 130 3.76 17.42 -5.89
N VAL A 131 3.37 17.34 -4.62
CA VAL A 131 4.28 17.57 -3.49
C VAL A 131 5.41 16.53 -3.48
N TYR A 132 5.07 15.24 -3.61
CA TYR A 132 6.05 14.16 -3.70
C TYR A 132 7.06 14.40 -4.84
N ASN A 133 6.58 14.72 -6.04
CA ASN A 133 7.42 14.91 -7.22
C ASN A 133 8.36 16.11 -7.07
N ASN A 134 7.90 17.21 -6.47
CA ASN A 134 8.74 18.37 -6.18
C ASN A 134 9.84 18.03 -5.18
N LEU A 135 9.50 17.28 -4.12
CA LEU A 135 10.46 16.84 -3.11
C LEU A 135 11.48 15.84 -3.66
N ALA A 136 11.03 14.90 -4.50
CA ALA A 136 11.89 13.87 -5.09
C ALA A 136 12.87 14.43 -6.14
N LYS A 137 12.55 15.57 -6.77
CA LYS A 137 13.45 16.29 -7.68
C LYS A 137 14.44 17.21 -6.96
N ASN A 138 14.24 17.48 -5.68
CA ASN A 138 15.12 18.35 -4.91
C ASN A 138 16.40 17.59 -4.50
N PRO A 139 17.61 18.00 -4.96
CA PRO A 139 18.85 17.28 -4.67
C PRO A 139 19.25 17.30 -3.18
N ALA A 140 18.71 18.22 -2.38
CA ALA A 140 18.94 18.25 -0.94
C ALA A 140 18.06 17.25 -0.16
N LYS A 141 17.15 16.55 -0.84
CA LYS A 141 16.22 15.59 -0.24
C LYS A 141 16.42 14.19 -0.81
N LYS A 142 16.17 13.18 0.02
CA LYS A 142 16.12 11.78 -0.41
C LYS A 142 14.75 11.21 -0.05
N VAL A 143 13.97 10.89 -1.09
CA VAL A 143 12.58 10.46 -0.95
C VAL A 143 12.45 8.96 -1.21
N PHE A 144 11.88 8.25 -0.26
CA PHE A 144 11.58 6.82 -0.31
C PHE A 144 10.07 6.60 -0.44
N VAL A 145 9.70 5.41 -0.89
CA VAL A 145 8.30 4.94 -0.87
C VAL A 145 8.25 3.60 -0.15
N THR A 146 7.26 3.41 0.71
CA THR A 146 7.08 2.20 1.53
C THR A 146 5.62 1.79 1.56
N SER A 147 5.28 0.53 1.28
CA SER A 147 3.89 0.06 1.34
C SER A 147 3.76 -1.33 1.93
N ASP A 148 2.75 -1.49 2.79
CA ASP A 148 2.30 -2.80 3.26
C ASP A 148 1.32 -3.36 2.22
N MET A 149 1.83 -4.12 1.24
CA MET A 149 1.04 -4.60 0.10
C MET A 149 1.46 -6.02 -0.33
N TYR A 150 0.48 -6.83 -0.75
CA TYR A 150 0.68 -8.18 -1.28
C TYR A 150 1.08 -8.22 -2.76
N LEU A 151 0.79 -7.16 -3.52
CA LEU A 151 1.14 -7.07 -4.93
C LEU A 151 2.66 -7.12 -5.12
N PRO A 152 3.16 -7.73 -6.21
CA PRO A 152 4.58 -7.74 -6.51
C PRO A 152 5.07 -6.33 -6.86
N MET A 153 6.35 -6.05 -6.61
CA MET A 153 6.94 -4.73 -6.85
C MET A 153 6.80 -4.27 -8.30
N SER A 154 6.86 -5.19 -9.26
CA SER A 154 6.69 -4.89 -10.69
C SER A 154 5.31 -4.27 -11.01
N VAL A 155 4.25 -4.70 -10.31
CA VAL A 155 2.90 -4.14 -10.47
C VAL A 155 2.81 -2.78 -9.79
N ILE A 156 3.40 -2.62 -8.59
CA ILE A 156 3.45 -1.32 -7.89
C ILE A 156 4.17 -0.26 -8.73
N VAL A 157 5.30 -0.61 -9.34
CA VAL A 157 6.04 0.30 -10.24
C VAL A 157 5.16 0.74 -11.43
N LYS A 158 4.39 -0.18 -12.03
CA LYS A 158 3.45 0.15 -13.12
C LYS A 158 2.35 1.10 -12.63
N ILE A 159 1.79 0.87 -11.44
CA ILE A 159 0.76 1.74 -10.84
C ILE A 159 1.33 3.16 -10.62
N LEU A 160 2.50 3.28 -10.00
CA LEU A 160 3.14 4.57 -9.72
C LEU A 160 3.47 5.33 -11.01
N LYS A 161 4.09 4.64 -11.99
CA LYS A 161 4.46 5.23 -13.28
C LYS A 161 3.25 5.71 -14.08
N LYS A 162 2.19 4.90 -14.15
CA LYS A 162 0.93 5.26 -14.83
C LYS A 162 0.34 6.56 -14.28
N ASN A 163 0.52 6.81 -12.98
CA ASN A 163 -0.04 7.98 -12.29
C ASN A 163 0.95 9.15 -12.16
N GLY A 164 2.08 9.12 -12.88
CA GLY A 164 3.02 10.26 -12.92
C GLY A 164 3.87 10.44 -11.66
N VAL A 165 3.99 9.41 -10.82
CA VAL A 165 4.88 9.42 -9.65
C VAL A 165 6.32 9.22 -10.14
N VAL A 166 7.21 10.17 -9.85
CA VAL A 166 8.63 10.03 -10.22
C VAL A 166 9.32 8.94 -9.39
N THR A 167 10.33 8.31 -9.98
CA THR A 167 11.08 7.22 -9.34
C THR A 167 11.66 7.66 -7.99
N PRO A 168 11.35 6.96 -6.87
CA PRO A 168 11.95 7.27 -5.57
C PRO A 168 13.42 6.86 -5.53
N ALA A 169 14.12 7.33 -4.49
CA ALA A 169 15.46 6.85 -4.18
C ALA A 169 15.49 5.34 -3.90
N LYS A 170 14.43 4.81 -3.26
CA LYS A 170 14.13 3.38 -3.17
C LYS A 170 12.64 3.15 -2.88
N LEU A 171 12.11 2.08 -3.46
CA LEU A 171 10.76 1.56 -3.20
C LEU A 171 10.86 0.30 -2.34
N TYR A 172 10.13 0.27 -1.22
CA TYR A 172 10.01 -0.87 -0.33
C TYR A 172 8.57 -1.40 -0.37
N VAL A 173 8.39 -2.63 -0.80
CA VAL A 173 7.09 -3.30 -0.82
C VAL A 173 7.17 -4.49 0.13
N SER A 174 6.27 -4.57 1.10
CA SER A 174 6.36 -5.57 2.17
C SER A 174 6.31 -7.02 1.69
N SER A 175 5.63 -7.31 0.58
CA SER A 175 5.63 -8.64 -0.07
C SER A 175 7.00 -9.05 -0.60
N GLU A 176 7.87 -8.10 -0.97
CA GLU A 176 9.25 -8.37 -1.40
C GLU A 176 10.21 -8.35 -0.22
N GLU A 177 10.02 -7.37 0.68
CA GLU A 177 10.90 -7.15 1.82
C GLU A 177 10.65 -8.14 2.96
N GLN A 178 9.48 -8.78 2.98
CA GLN A 178 8.99 -9.66 4.04
C GLN A 178 8.89 -8.97 5.42
N LEU A 179 8.81 -7.64 5.40
CA LEU A 179 8.75 -6.75 6.56
C LEU A 179 7.66 -5.70 6.36
N THR A 180 6.98 -5.31 7.44
CA THR A 180 5.83 -4.39 7.39
C THR A 180 6.03 -3.14 8.23
N LYS A 181 5.42 -2.03 7.80
CA LYS A 181 5.20 -0.83 8.61
C LYS A 181 4.33 -1.14 9.82
N ARG A 182 3.32 -2.00 9.65
CA ARG A 182 2.42 -2.46 10.72
C ARG A 182 3.16 -3.08 11.91
N LYS A 183 4.26 -3.80 11.70
CA LYS A 183 5.15 -4.31 12.77
C LYS A 183 6.29 -3.33 13.08
N GLY A 184 6.60 -2.43 12.15
CA GLY A 184 7.60 -1.37 12.27
C GLY A 184 9.00 -1.82 11.86
N THR A 185 9.17 -3.08 11.48
CA THR A 185 10.45 -3.64 11.02
C THR A 185 10.87 -3.07 9.67
N LEU A 186 9.91 -2.69 8.82
CA LEU A 186 10.24 -2.02 7.56
C LEU A 186 10.90 -0.65 7.78
N TYR A 187 10.50 0.10 8.82
CA TYR A 187 11.18 1.34 9.19
C TYR A 187 12.61 1.09 9.66
N LYS A 188 12.83 0.03 10.46
CA LYS A 188 14.18 -0.34 10.92
C LYS A 188 15.08 -0.66 9.72
N LYS A 189 14.59 -1.46 8.77
CA LYS A 189 15.31 -1.77 7.54
C LYS A 189 15.66 -0.50 6.76
N LEU A 190 14.68 0.36 6.48
CA LEU A 190 14.88 1.60 5.74
C LEU A 190 15.98 2.46 6.38
N LEU A 191 15.91 2.66 7.70
CA LEU A 191 16.88 3.45 8.45
C LEU A 191 18.29 2.83 8.41
N GLN A 192 18.40 1.53 8.63
CA GLN A 192 19.68 0.81 8.66
C GLN A 192 20.35 0.81 7.29
N GLU A 193 19.60 0.45 6.24
CA GLU A 193 20.13 0.32 4.88
C GLU A 193 20.59 1.67 4.30
N ASN A 194 19.98 2.78 4.74
CA ASN A 194 20.32 4.12 4.26
C ASN A 194 21.17 4.93 5.24
N HIS A 195 21.58 4.34 6.36
CA HIS A 195 22.34 5.01 7.42
C HIS A 195 21.68 6.32 7.91
N ILE A 196 20.35 6.30 8.08
CA ILE A 196 19.56 7.48 8.44
C ILE A 196 19.35 7.54 9.95
N CYS A 197 19.66 8.70 10.55
CA CYS A 197 19.23 9.00 11.90
C CYS A 197 17.70 9.11 11.95
N LYS A 198 17.05 8.30 12.80
CA LYS A 198 15.58 8.21 12.92
C LYS A 198 14.82 9.54 12.97
N HIS A 199 15.33 10.54 13.70
CA HIS A 199 14.71 11.87 13.84
C HIS A 199 14.85 12.77 12.60
N LYS A 200 15.69 12.39 11.62
CA LYS A 200 15.84 13.09 10.33
C LYS A 200 14.90 12.54 9.24
N LEU A 201 14.21 11.44 9.52
CA LEU A 201 13.21 10.86 8.61
C LEU A 201 11.82 11.31 9.02
N LEU A 202 11.08 11.84 8.06
CA LEU A 202 9.63 12.00 8.14
C LEU A 202 8.95 10.94 7.28
N HIS A 203 8.04 10.19 7.87
CA HIS A 203 7.14 9.30 7.14
C HIS A 203 5.76 9.97 6.97
N ILE A 204 5.18 9.81 5.79
CA ILE A 204 3.93 10.43 5.37
C ILE A 204 2.99 9.31 4.92
N GLY A 205 1.80 9.22 5.52
CA GLY A 205 0.82 8.21 5.15
C GLY A 205 -0.55 8.45 5.77
N ASP A 206 -1.54 7.67 5.37
CA ASP A 206 -2.94 7.82 5.81
C ASP A 206 -3.27 6.95 7.03
N ASN A 207 -2.50 5.89 7.26
CA ASN A 207 -2.87 4.87 8.23
C ASN A 207 -2.36 5.24 9.62
N VAL A 208 -3.30 5.59 10.49
CA VAL A 208 -3.01 5.97 11.89
C VAL A 208 -2.13 4.95 12.61
N LYS A 209 -2.32 3.65 12.35
CA LYS A 209 -1.57 2.60 13.06
C LYS A 209 -0.20 2.38 12.44
N SER A 210 -0.12 2.05 11.15
CA SER A 210 1.15 1.69 10.50
C SER A 210 2.00 2.90 10.19
N ASP A 211 1.40 4.01 9.77
CA ASP A 211 2.15 5.14 9.23
C ASP A 211 2.44 6.17 10.31
N TYR A 212 1.49 6.39 11.23
CA TYR A 212 1.68 7.36 12.30
C TYR A 212 2.29 6.75 13.56
N PHE A 213 1.54 5.88 14.26
CA PHE A 213 2.00 5.36 15.55
C PHE A 213 3.22 4.44 15.43
N ARG A 214 3.24 3.53 14.47
CA ARG A 214 4.38 2.60 14.31
C ARG A 214 5.66 3.29 13.84
N ALA A 215 5.57 4.31 12.99
CA ALA A 215 6.72 5.14 12.67
C ALA A 215 7.29 5.82 13.93
N ARG A 216 6.43 6.48 14.71
CA ARG A 216 6.85 7.17 15.95
C ARG A 216 7.42 6.23 17.01
N LEU A 217 6.88 5.02 17.15
CA LEU A 217 7.43 3.98 18.03
C LEU A 217 8.84 3.52 17.63
N ASN A 218 9.19 3.65 16.35
CA ASN A 218 10.56 3.41 15.87
C ASN A 218 11.42 4.70 15.85
N GLY A 219 10.92 5.78 16.44
CA GLY A 219 11.58 7.08 16.53
C GLY A 219 11.65 7.86 15.21
N VAL A 220 10.86 7.46 14.22
CA VAL A 220 10.67 8.17 12.95
C VAL A 220 9.58 9.23 13.16
N HIS A 221 9.79 10.45 12.65
CA HIS A 221 8.73 11.46 12.69
C HIS A 221 7.64 11.09 11.69
N ALA A 222 6.39 11.41 11.98
CA ALA A 222 5.26 11.02 11.14
C ALA A 222 4.29 12.16 10.89
N PHE A 223 3.80 12.25 9.66
CA PHE A 223 2.73 13.15 9.23
C PHE A 223 1.56 12.31 8.72
N LEU A 224 0.39 12.50 9.33
CA LEU A 224 -0.83 11.80 8.95
C LEU A 224 -1.57 12.61 7.89
N ILE A 225 -1.74 12.05 6.70
CA ILE A 225 -2.62 12.59 5.65
C ILE A 225 -4.05 12.10 5.89
N VAL A 226 -5.03 12.97 5.63
CA VAL A 226 -6.46 12.75 5.82
C VAL A 226 -7.25 13.04 4.56
#